data_AF-A0A7V5STD8-F1
#
_entry.id   AF-A0A7V5STD8-F1
#
_cell.length_a   1.000
_cell.length_b   1.000
_cell.length_c   1.000
_cell.angle_alpha   90.00
_cell.angle_beta   90.00
_cell.angle_gamma   90.00
#
_symmetry.space_group_name_H-M   'P 1'
#
loop_
_entity.id
_entity.type
_entity.pdbx_description
1 polymer ?
#
loop_
_entity_poly.entity_id
_entity_poly.type
_entity_poly.pdbx_seq_one_letter_code
_entity_poly.pdbx_strand_id
1 'polypeptide(L)'
;MKYIFSKLFISFLLLIIVFAFLLIYFFIDTTKTHYLDNFQRDLTNLNISISNNIGLNLYNKDTTSLRKYVNEIGKTLITRITIIGVDGKVLADTKANADTMDNHLHRLEIEEASKLNVGQSSRLSHTIHSKMLYVASKIYYNNTFVGYVRTSYYLNYL
;
A
#
# COMPACT_ATOMS: atom_id res chain seq x y z
N MET A 1 -39.19 45.84 -10.82
CA MET A 1 -37.72 45.69 -10.67
C MET A 1 -37.31 44.55 -9.72
N LYS A 2 -37.87 44.41 -8.51
CA LYS A 2 -37.51 43.31 -7.56
C LYS A 2 -37.59 41.90 -8.17
N TYR A 3 -38.64 41.59 -8.94
CA TYR A 3 -38.83 40.26 -9.54
C TYR A 3 -37.80 39.87 -10.61
N ILE A 4 -37.30 40.83 -11.40
CA ILE A 4 -36.27 40.58 -12.43
C ILE A 4 -34.93 40.34 -11.74
N PHE A 5 -34.61 41.14 -10.72
CA PHE A 5 -33.38 41.00 -9.93
C PHE A 5 -33.31 39.64 -9.23
N SER A 6 -34.39 39.19 -8.58
CA SER A 6 -34.41 37.89 -7.91
C SER A 6 -34.27 36.70 -8.87
N LYS A 7 -34.89 36.76 -10.06
CA LYS A 7 -34.74 35.71 -11.08
C LYS A 7 -33.29 35.62 -11.60
N LEU A 8 -32.68 36.76 -11.89
CA LEU A 8 -31.28 36.80 -12.30
C LEU A 8 -30.37 36.28 -11.17
N PHE A 9 -30.57 36.76 -9.94
CA PHE A 9 -29.80 36.33 -8.78
C PHE A 9 -29.87 34.80 -8.57
N ILE A 10 -31.07 34.21 -8.63
CA ILE A 10 -31.25 32.75 -8.49
C ILE A 10 -30.56 31.99 -9.64
N SER A 11 -30.63 32.50 -10.88
CA SER A 11 -29.97 31.84 -12.02
C SER A 11 -28.44 31.84 -11.87
N PHE A 12 -27.84 32.95 -11.43
CA PHE A 12 -26.41 33.03 -11.15
C PHE A 12 -26.04 32.16 -9.94
N LEU A 13 -26.89 32.11 -8.90
CA LEU A 13 -26.66 31.25 -7.74
C LEU A 13 -26.65 29.76 -8.13
N LEU A 14 -27.61 29.32 -8.93
CA LEU A 14 -27.65 27.94 -9.44
C LEU A 14 -26.42 27.63 -10.30
N LEU A 15 -26.02 28.56 -11.17
CA LEU A 15 -24.81 28.42 -11.97
C LEU A 15 -23.58 28.22 -11.09
N ILE A 16 -23.41 29.05 -10.06
CA ILE A 16 -22.29 28.95 -9.11
C ILE A 16 -22.30 27.59 -8.39
N ILE A 17 -23.46 27.11 -7.96
CA ILE A 17 -23.58 25.79 -7.27
C ILE A 17 -23.16 24.65 -8.21
N VAL A 18 -23.60 24.68 -9.48
CA VAL A 18 -23.22 23.66 -10.47
C VAL A 18 -21.72 23.67 -10.72
N PHE A 19 -21.13 24.86 -10.92
CA PHE A 19 -19.68 24.99 -11.09
C PHE A 19 -18.90 24.55 -9.84
N ALA A 20 -19.36 24.91 -8.64
CA ALA A 20 -18.74 24.47 -7.40
C ALA A 20 -18.77 22.93 -7.27
N PHE A 21 -19.88 22.29 -7.61
CA PHE A 21 -19.99 20.84 -7.58
C PHE A 21 -19.04 20.16 -8.56
N LEU A 22 -18.93 20.67 -9.79
CA LEU A 22 -17.99 20.15 -10.80
C LEU A 22 -16.54 20.28 -10.35
N LEU A 23 -16.18 21.43 -9.78
CA LEU A 23 -14.83 21.67 -9.25
C LEU A 23 -14.51 20.71 -8.08
N ILE A 24 -15.44 20.51 -7.15
CA ILE A 24 -15.27 19.58 -6.03
C ILE A 24 -15.09 18.15 -6.56
N TYR A 25 -15.93 17.71 -7.49
CA TYR A 25 -15.85 16.38 -8.07
C TYR A 25 -14.47 16.12 -8.72
N PHE A 26 -14.01 17.06 -9.55
CA PHE A 26 -12.71 16.96 -10.21
C PHE A 26 -11.53 16.98 -9.20
N PHE A 27 -11.66 17.81 -8.17
CA PHE A 27 -10.65 17.93 -7.12
C PHE A 27 -10.50 16.64 -6.31
N ILE A 28 -11.62 15.98 -5.95
CA ILE A 28 -11.61 14.73 -5.18
C ILE A 28 -10.87 13.62 -5.95
N ASP A 29 -11.17 13.46 -7.23
CA ASP A 29 -10.59 12.37 -8.03
C ASP A 29 -9.08 12.54 -8.21
N THR A 30 -8.66 13.74 -8.63
CA THR A 30 -7.25 14.08 -8.85
C THR A 30 -6.42 13.95 -7.57
N THR A 31 -6.96 14.43 -6.45
CA THR A 31 -6.25 14.43 -5.17
C THR A 31 -6.01 12.99 -4.68
N LYS A 32 -7.02 12.12 -4.84
CA LYS A 32 -6.97 10.73 -4.37
C LYS A 32 -5.93 9.89 -5.10
N THR A 33 -5.79 10.04 -6.41
CA THR A 33 -4.80 9.28 -7.20
C THR A 33 -3.38 9.66 -6.81
N HIS A 34 -3.08 10.97 -6.75
CA HIS A 34 -1.75 11.45 -6.34
C HIS A 34 -1.36 11.03 -4.93
N TYR A 35 -2.30 11.04 -3.98
CA TYR A 35 -2.02 10.55 -2.63
C TYR A 35 -1.65 9.07 -2.61
N LEU A 36 -2.38 8.23 -3.36
CA LEU A 36 -2.09 6.80 -3.43
C LEU A 36 -0.74 6.51 -4.10
N ASP A 37 -0.41 7.23 -5.17
CA ASP A 37 0.87 7.08 -5.87
C ASP A 37 2.06 7.47 -4.98
N ASN A 38 1.94 8.55 -4.22
CA ASN A 38 2.96 8.95 -3.25
C ASN A 38 3.11 7.88 -2.15
N PHE A 39 2.00 7.38 -1.62
CA PHE A 39 2.02 6.34 -0.60
C PHE A 39 2.64 5.04 -1.12
N GLN A 40 2.33 4.66 -2.36
CA GLN A 40 2.96 3.53 -3.03
C GLN A 40 4.48 3.72 -3.11
N ARG A 41 4.94 4.91 -3.51
CA ARG A 41 6.37 5.23 -3.60
C ARG A 41 7.06 5.15 -2.24
N ASP A 42 6.44 5.67 -1.18
CA ASP A 42 6.97 5.60 0.18
C ASP A 42 7.07 4.16 0.69
N LEU A 43 6.03 3.36 0.46
CA LEU A 43 6.05 1.93 0.81
C LEU A 43 7.07 1.14 -0.01
N THR A 44 7.28 1.50 -1.28
CA THR A 44 8.33 0.91 -2.13
C THR A 44 9.72 1.26 -1.60
N ASN A 45 9.95 2.51 -1.19
CA ASN A 45 11.23 2.93 -0.60
C ASN A 45 11.50 2.23 0.74
N LEU A 46 10.46 2.05 1.55
CA LEU A 46 10.55 1.27 2.78
C LEU A 46 10.88 -0.21 2.48
N ASN A 47 10.21 -0.81 1.49
CA ASN A 47 10.50 -2.16 1.03
C ASN A 47 11.96 -2.32 0.59
N ILE A 48 12.51 -1.38 -0.17
CA ILE A 48 13.92 -1.38 -0.59
C ILE A 48 14.85 -1.32 0.63
N SER A 49 14.54 -0.43 1.58
CA SER A 49 15.34 -0.27 2.81
C SER A 49 15.36 -1.54 3.65
N ILE A 50 14.21 -2.20 3.79
CA ILE A 50 14.08 -3.50 4.47
C ILE A 50 14.87 -4.58 3.70
N SER A 51 14.70 -4.65 2.38
CA SER A 51 15.34 -5.64 1.50
C SER A 51 16.87 -5.64 1.65
N ASN A 52 17.47 -4.45 1.72
CA ASN A 52 18.92 -4.29 1.90
C ASN A 52 19.44 -4.87 3.22
N ASN A 53 18.62 -4.89 4.27
CA ASN A 53 18.98 -5.41 5.59
C ASN A 53 18.74 -6.92 5.75
N ILE A 54 17.86 -7.51 4.94
CA ILE A 54 17.44 -8.92 5.10
C ILE A 54 17.86 -9.84 3.95
N GLY A 55 18.38 -9.30 2.85
CA GLY A 55 18.74 -10.08 1.66
C GLY A 55 19.71 -11.23 1.97
N LEU A 56 20.72 -10.98 2.82
CA LEU A 56 21.67 -12.01 3.26
C LEU A 56 20.99 -13.11 4.10
N ASN A 57 20.12 -12.73 5.04
CA ASN A 57 19.41 -13.71 5.88
C ASN A 57 18.49 -14.59 5.04
N LEU A 58 17.81 -14.02 4.05
CA LEU A 58 16.98 -14.77 3.10
C LEU A 58 17.82 -15.71 2.23
N TYR A 59 18.95 -15.24 1.72
CA TYR A 59 19.86 -16.06 0.92
C TYR A 59 20.40 -17.27 1.71
N ASN A 60 20.79 -17.05 2.97
CA ASN A 60 21.30 -18.11 3.86
C ASN A 60 20.19 -18.95 4.52
N LYS A 61 18.90 -18.64 4.26
CA LYS A 61 17.74 -19.25 4.94
C LYS A 61 17.80 -19.14 6.47
N ASP A 62 18.43 -18.09 6.99
CA ASP A 62 18.51 -17.79 8.42
C ASP A 62 17.20 -17.14 8.89
N THR A 63 16.20 -17.99 9.15
CA THR A 63 14.88 -17.57 9.59
C THR A 63 14.90 -16.95 10.99
N THR A 64 15.86 -17.31 11.83
CA THR A 64 15.95 -16.83 13.22
C THR A 64 16.31 -15.36 13.25
N SER A 65 17.40 -14.98 12.58
CA SER A 65 17.82 -13.57 12.50
C SER A 65 16.82 -12.74 11.72
N LEU A 66 16.22 -13.31 10.65
CA LEU A 66 15.16 -12.65 9.88
C LEU A 66 13.97 -12.30 10.77
N ARG A 67 13.43 -13.27 11.53
CA ARG A 67 12.28 -13.04 12.43
C ARG A 67 12.62 -12.05 13.53
N LYS A 68 13.84 -12.10 14.07
CA LYS A 68 14.32 -11.11 15.06
C LYS A 68 14.28 -9.69 14.48
N TYR A 69 14.88 -9.48 13.31
CA TYR A 69 14.88 -8.17 12.64
C TYR A 69 13.47 -7.67 12.36
N VAL A 70 12.62 -8.52 11.75
CA VAL A 70 11.23 -8.17 11.42
C VAL A 70 10.43 -7.81 12.66
N ASN A 71 10.58 -8.56 13.75
CA ASN A 71 9.92 -8.25 15.02
C ASN A 71 10.39 -6.91 15.61
N GLU A 72 11.68 -6.60 15.54
CA GLU A 72 12.20 -5.32 16.06
C GLU A 72 11.66 -4.12 15.28
N ILE A 73 11.71 -4.14 13.94
CA ILE A 73 11.14 -3.04 13.13
C ILE A 73 9.62 -2.94 13.27
N GLY A 74 8.94 -4.07 13.54
CA GLY A 74 7.50 -4.12 13.76
C GLY A 74 7.03 -3.40 15.02
N LYS A 75 7.91 -3.15 16.00
CA LYS A 75 7.59 -2.41 17.23
C LYS A 75 7.49 -0.91 17.00
N THR A 76 8.23 -0.37 16.03
CA THR A 76 8.31 1.07 15.76
C THR A 76 7.47 1.47 14.55
N LEU A 77 7.22 0.55 13.62
CA LEU A 77 6.47 0.81 12.40
C LEU A 77 4.97 0.53 12.58
N ILE A 78 4.15 1.50 12.15
CA ILE A 78 2.70 1.33 12.03
C ILE A 78 2.39 0.38 10.86
N THR A 79 3.20 0.42 9.81
CA THR A 79 3.09 -0.41 8.61
C THR A 79 3.30 -1.89 8.94
N ARG A 80 2.36 -2.74 8.52
CA ARG A 80 2.54 -4.20 8.60
C ARG A 80 3.54 -4.62 7.54
N ILE A 81 4.52 -5.42 7.93
CA ILE A 81 5.55 -5.97 7.05
C ILE A 81 5.42 -7.48 7.06
N THR A 82 5.44 -8.07 5.87
CA THR A 82 5.43 -9.52 5.65
C THR A 82 6.60 -9.87 4.74
N ILE A 83 7.46 -10.79 5.18
CA ILE A 83 8.55 -11.34 4.37
C ILE A 83 8.11 -12.68 3.82
N ILE A 84 8.26 -12.85 2.51
CA ILE A 84 7.70 -13.96 1.76
C ILE A 84 8.84 -14.62 0.96
N GLY A 85 8.91 -15.95 1.00
CA GLY A 85 9.87 -16.72 0.22
C GLY A 85 9.58 -16.69 -1.28
N VAL A 86 10.52 -17.22 -2.07
CA VAL A 86 10.38 -17.36 -3.54
C VAL A 86 9.19 -18.23 -3.94
N ASP A 87 8.81 -19.17 -3.07
CA ASP A 87 7.68 -20.10 -3.20
C ASP A 87 6.34 -19.51 -2.71
N GLY A 88 6.35 -18.26 -2.24
CA GLY A 88 5.18 -17.59 -1.68
C GLY A 88 4.91 -17.93 -0.21
N LYS A 89 5.72 -18.76 0.45
CA LYS A 89 5.57 -19.06 1.88
C LYS A 89 5.89 -17.82 2.72
N VAL A 90 5.07 -17.52 3.72
CA VAL A 90 5.36 -16.43 4.66
C VAL A 90 6.45 -16.88 5.64
N LEU A 91 7.55 -16.11 5.72
CA LEU A 91 8.71 -16.43 6.55
C LEU A 91 8.73 -15.63 7.85
N ALA A 92 8.22 -14.40 7.81
CA ALA A 92 8.07 -13.50 8.96
C ALA A 92 6.95 -12.49 8.70
N ASP A 93 6.24 -12.06 9.75
CA ASP A 93 5.21 -11.03 9.68
C ASP A 93 5.18 -10.23 10.99
N THR A 94 4.98 -8.91 10.92
CA THR A 94 5.01 -8.04 12.12
C THR A 94 3.72 -8.04 12.94
N LYS A 95 2.64 -8.64 12.44
CA LYS A 95 1.32 -8.61 13.08
C LYS A 95 0.73 -10.01 13.34
N ALA A 96 1.12 -11.02 12.58
CA ALA A 96 0.59 -12.37 12.69
C ALA A 96 1.71 -13.42 12.76
N ASN A 97 1.37 -14.63 13.22
CA ASN A 97 2.29 -15.75 13.18
C ASN A 97 2.47 -16.23 11.73
N ALA A 98 3.69 -16.14 11.20
CA ALA A 98 4.03 -16.57 9.85
C ALA A 98 3.74 -18.07 9.59
N ASP A 99 3.87 -18.91 10.62
CA ASP A 99 3.69 -20.37 10.47
C ASP A 99 2.23 -20.79 10.29
N THR A 100 1.28 -19.91 10.61
CA THR A 100 -0.16 -20.16 10.47
C THR A 100 -0.78 -19.45 9.27
N MET A 101 0.03 -18.74 8.47
CA MET A 101 -0.46 -17.95 7.33
C MET A 101 -0.49 -18.80 6.07
N ASP A 102 -1.51 -18.55 5.24
CA ASP A 102 -1.59 -19.12 3.89
C ASP A 102 -0.40 -18.69 3.04
N ASN A 103 -0.17 -19.42 1.95
CA ASN A 103 0.77 -19.01 0.93
C ASN A 103 0.27 -17.72 0.23
N HIS A 104 1.18 -16.79 -0.03
CA HIS A 104 0.88 -15.47 -0.58
C HIS A 104 1.19 -15.32 -2.08
N LEU A 105 1.60 -16.38 -2.78
CA LEU A 105 2.01 -16.31 -4.19
C LEU A 105 0.91 -15.76 -5.11
N HIS A 106 -0.36 -16.04 -4.78
CA HIS A 106 -1.54 -15.63 -5.54
C HIS A 106 -2.14 -14.28 -5.09
N ARG A 107 -1.43 -13.54 -4.22
CA ARG A 107 -1.84 -12.17 -3.92
C ARG A 107 -1.55 -11.31 -5.14
N LEU A 108 -2.51 -10.48 -5.57
CA LEU A 108 -2.39 -9.66 -6.78
C LEU A 108 -1.11 -8.81 -6.80
N GLU A 109 -0.76 -8.21 -5.67
CA GLU A 109 0.48 -7.42 -5.54
C GLU A 109 1.75 -8.27 -5.72
N ILE A 110 1.72 -9.55 -5.33
CA ILE A 110 2.84 -10.49 -5.50
C ILE A 110 2.92 -10.97 -6.95
N GLU A 111 1.78 -11.29 -7.56
CA GLU A 111 1.72 -11.67 -8.98
C GLU A 111 2.20 -10.54 -9.88
N GLU A 112 1.85 -9.29 -9.58
CA GLU A 112 2.35 -8.12 -10.29
C GLU A 112 3.85 -7.91 -10.04
N ALA A 113 4.30 -7.95 -8.78
CA ALA A 113 5.72 -7.82 -8.44
C ALA A 113 6.57 -8.93 -9.10
N SER A 114 6.01 -10.12 -9.31
CA SER A 114 6.68 -11.22 -10.01
C SER A 114 7.06 -10.84 -11.45
N LYS A 115 6.30 -9.94 -12.09
CA LYS A 115 6.50 -9.48 -13.48
C LYS A 115 7.30 -8.19 -13.55
N LEU A 116 7.03 -7.24 -12.65
CA LEU A 116 7.54 -5.85 -12.73
C LEU A 116 8.52 -5.45 -11.62
N ASN A 117 8.98 -6.41 -10.79
CA ASN A 117 9.75 -6.22 -9.55
C ASN A 117 9.00 -5.53 -8.41
N VAL A 118 8.05 -4.66 -8.70
CA VAL A 118 7.14 -4.03 -7.75
C VAL A 118 5.72 -4.29 -8.20
N GLY A 119 4.82 -4.53 -7.24
CA GLY A 119 3.41 -4.71 -7.51
C GLY A 119 2.58 -4.15 -6.37
N GLN A 120 1.33 -3.83 -6.65
CA GLN A 120 0.42 -3.26 -5.68
C GLN A 120 -1.00 -3.77 -5.82
N SER A 121 -1.72 -3.71 -4.72
CA SER A 121 -3.15 -3.95 -4.72
C SER A 121 -3.80 -3.10 -3.66
N SER A 122 -5.07 -2.76 -3.88
CA SER A 122 -5.86 -2.11 -2.85
C SER A 122 -7.17 -2.85 -2.66
N ARG A 123 -7.53 -3.11 -1.41
CA ARG A 123 -8.77 -3.82 -1.06
C ARG A 123 -9.45 -3.15 0.13
N LEU A 124 -10.78 -3.25 0.17
CA LEU A 124 -11.55 -2.88 1.33
C LEU A 124 -11.33 -3.92 2.44
N SER A 125 -11.01 -3.48 3.65
CA SER A 125 -10.91 -4.34 4.82
C SER A 125 -12.30 -4.57 5.41
N HIS A 126 -12.74 -5.83 5.42
CA HIS A 126 -14.06 -6.23 5.93
C HIS A 126 -14.25 -5.92 7.42
N THR A 127 -13.16 -5.90 8.21
CA THR A 127 -13.24 -5.77 9.66
C THR A 127 -13.34 -4.32 10.13
N ILE A 128 -12.87 -3.36 9.32
CA ILE A 128 -12.69 -1.95 9.75
C ILE A 128 -13.27 -0.96 8.72
N HIS A 129 -13.94 -1.46 7.68
CA HIS A 129 -14.51 -0.66 6.59
C HIS A 129 -13.50 0.34 5.99
N SER A 130 -12.22 -0.05 5.98
CA SER A 130 -11.08 0.78 5.58
C SER A 130 -10.45 0.28 4.30
N LYS A 131 -10.10 1.17 3.37
CA LYS A 131 -9.26 0.77 2.23
C LYS A 131 -7.84 0.53 2.72
N MET A 132 -7.27 -0.63 2.39
CA MET A 132 -5.87 -0.94 2.65
C MET A 132 -5.08 -0.95 1.35
N LEU A 133 -3.88 -0.37 1.39
CA LEU A 133 -2.90 -0.44 0.31
C LEU A 133 -1.87 -1.52 0.63
N TYR A 134 -1.55 -2.33 -0.37
CA TYR A 134 -0.56 -3.39 -0.31
C TYR A 134 0.47 -3.14 -1.39
N VAL A 135 1.75 -3.15 -1.01
CA VAL A 135 2.86 -2.96 -1.94
C VAL A 135 3.87 -4.07 -1.72
N ALA A 136 4.17 -4.81 -2.78
CA ALA A 136 5.17 -5.86 -2.77
C ALA A 136 6.37 -5.49 -3.64
N SER A 137 7.55 -5.90 -3.22
CA SER A 137 8.79 -5.73 -3.97
C SER A 137 9.62 -6.99 -3.93
N LYS A 138 10.24 -7.37 -5.06
CA LYS A 138 11.22 -8.46 -5.10
C LYS A 138 12.47 -8.07 -4.32
N ILE A 139 13.03 -9.05 -3.63
CA ILE A 139 14.28 -8.97 -2.89
C ILE A 139 15.33 -9.72 -3.71
N TYR A 140 16.45 -9.05 -3.96
CA TYR A 140 17.62 -9.66 -4.58
C TYR A 140 18.81 -9.59 -3.62
N TYR A 141 19.61 -10.65 -3.60
CA TYR A 141 20.91 -10.68 -2.94
C TYR A 141 21.94 -11.19 -3.95
N ASN A 142 22.98 -10.41 -4.25
CA ASN A 142 23.99 -10.72 -5.27
C ASN A 142 23.36 -11.18 -6.61
N ASN A 143 22.44 -10.38 -7.17
CA ASN A 143 21.66 -10.69 -8.38
C ASN A 143 20.77 -11.95 -8.32
N THR A 144 20.71 -12.65 -7.19
CA THR A 144 19.83 -13.81 -7.00
C THR A 144 18.52 -13.36 -6.39
N PHE A 145 17.40 -13.76 -6.98
CA PHE A 145 16.08 -13.53 -6.41
C PHE A 145 15.90 -14.41 -5.17
N VAL A 146 15.63 -13.79 -4.01
CA VAL A 146 15.56 -14.51 -2.70
C VAL A 146 14.20 -14.43 -2.02
N GLY A 147 13.24 -13.68 -2.58
CA GLY A 147 11.87 -13.61 -2.06
C GLY A 147 11.25 -12.23 -2.26
N TYR A 148 10.17 -11.97 -1.54
CA TYR A 148 9.45 -10.70 -1.58
C TYR A 148 9.39 -10.06 -0.19
N VAL A 149 9.39 -8.73 -0.18
CA VAL A 149 8.90 -7.95 0.96
C VAL A 149 7.55 -7.36 0.58
N ARG A 150 6.62 -7.40 1.51
CA ARG A 150 5.28 -6.87 1.34
C ARG A 150 4.95 -5.94 2.50
N THR A 151 4.59 -4.71 2.19
CA THR A 151 4.07 -3.74 3.14
C THR A 151 2.57 -3.60 2.99
N SER A 152 1.88 -3.40 4.11
CA SER A 152 0.44 -3.15 4.14
C SER A 152 0.13 -1.98 5.06
N TYR A 153 -0.67 -1.02 4.57
CA TYR A 153 -1.01 0.19 5.31
C TYR A 153 -2.52 0.49 5.22
N TYR A 154 -3.09 1.03 6.30
CA TYR A 154 -4.49 1.46 6.37
C TYR A 154 -4.64 2.89 5.87
N LEU A 155 -5.44 3.11 4.83
CA LEU A 155 -5.67 4.44 4.27
C LEU A 155 -6.63 5.30 5.09
N ASN A 156 -7.13 4.81 6.23
CA ASN A 156 -8.04 5.55 7.12
C ASN A 156 -7.36 6.67 7.93
N TYR A 157 -6.03 6.77 7.88
CA TYR A 157 -5.27 7.85 8.52
C TYR A 157 -5.02 9.04 7.56
N LEU A 158 -5.67 9.05 6.40
CA LEU A 158 -5.70 10.14 5.42
C LEU A 158 -7.11 10.73 5.36
#